data_AF-A0A6S6YZC0-F1
#
_entry.id   AF-A0A6S6YZC0-F1
#
_cell.length_a   1.000
_cell.length_b   1.000
_cell.length_c   1.000
_cell.angle_alpha   90.00
_cell.angle_beta   90.00
_cell.angle_gamma   90.00
#
_symmetry.space_group_name_H-M   'P 1'
#
loop_
_entity.id
_entity.type
_entity.pdbx_description
1 polymer ?
#
loop_
_entity_poly.entity_id
_entity_poly.type
_entity_poly.pdbx_seq_one_letter_code
_entity_poly.pdbx_strand_id
1 'polypeptide(L)'
;MLSTLLFSLLAAVPAGTAAFDLNCHYAQKDEGGMMEPAEHCARLAEDTLVFRPEVLRLMDYNADGLSPVFVNRSWHWVRPDGKSAAVLTYDNFADDFEAGLTRGPWSGGMAYYDTQLNRVLATPYEWVDRFSGGLAVVCEGCRKMLTPDGEHSFMSGGEWGAIDRQGTLVLPLRPDAASLLREVEAARAAAPSTAG
;
A
#
# COMPACT_ATOMS: atom_id res chain seq x y z
N MET A 1 -21.36 40.79 -53.37
CA MET A 1 -21.62 40.38 -51.98
C MET A 1 -21.26 38.91 -51.86
N LEU A 2 -20.06 38.59 -51.37
CA LEU A 2 -19.62 37.21 -51.15
C LEU A 2 -19.00 37.17 -49.75
N SER A 3 -19.81 36.83 -48.75
CA SER A 3 -19.35 36.62 -47.37
C SER A 3 -18.84 35.18 -47.26
N THR A 4 -17.52 35.02 -47.25
CA THR A 4 -16.87 33.76 -46.90
C THR A 4 -16.98 33.54 -45.39
N LEU A 5 -17.88 32.65 -45.00
CA LEU A 5 -17.96 32.10 -43.64
C LEU A 5 -16.78 31.15 -43.41
N LEU A 6 -15.79 31.63 -42.65
CA LEU A 6 -14.72 30.80 -42.12
C LEU A 6 -15.31 29.92 -41.01
N PHE A 7 -15.55 28.64 -41.30
CA PHE A 7 -15.83 27.64 -40.26
C PHE A 7 -14.50 27.26 -39.61
N SER A 8 -14.21 27.84 -38.45
CA SER A 8 -13.13 27.37 -37.57
C SER A 8 -13.54 26.03 -36.97
N LEU A 9 -13.02 24.95 -37.52
CA LEU A 9 -13.10 23.61 -36.92
C LEU A 9 -12.25 23.61 -35.65
N LEU A 10 -12.89 23.73 -34.49
CA LEU A 10 -12.24 23.51 -33.20
C LEU A 10 -12.03 22.00 -33.06
N ALA A 11 -10.81 21.52 -33.29
CA ALA A 11 -10.47 20.11 -33.04
C ALA A 11 -10.50 19.88 -31.53
N ALA A 12 -11.50 19.13 -31.05
CA ALA A 12 -11.52 18.65 -29.67
C ALA A 12 -10.40 17.62 -29.50
N VAL A 13 -9.32 18.01 -28.80
CA VAL A 13 -8.26 17.09 -28.42
C VAL A 13 -8.90 16.03 -27.50
N PRO A 14 -8.71 14.72 -27.74
CA PRO A 14 -9.26 13.71 -26.86
C PRO A 14 -8.62 13.89 -25.48
N ALA A 15 -9.41 14.35 -24.50
CA ALA A 15 -8.97 14.58 -23.13
C ALA A 15 -8.56 13.31 -22.37
N GLY A 16 -8.58 12.14 -23.03
CA GLY A 16 -8.46 10.83 -22.41
C GLY A 16 -7.04 10.36 -22.10
N THR A 17 -6.01 10.83 -22.81
CA THR A 17 -4.61 10.38 -22.60
C THR A 17 -3.72 11.43 -21.96
N ALA A 18 -3.92 12.71 -22.29
CA ALA A 18 -3.22 13.83 -21.67
C ALA A 18 -3.55 14.01 -20.17
N ALA A 19 -4.63 13.37 -19.68
CA ALA A 19 -5.05 13.45 -18.29
C ALA A 19 -4.33 12.44 -17.37
N PHE A 20 -3.76 11.35 -17.90
CA PHE A 20 -3.11 10.31 -17.11
C PHE A 20 -1.61 10.32 -17.39
N ASP A 21 -0.83 10.87 -16.47
CA ASP A 21 0.59 11.16 -16.60
C ASP A 21 1.50 10.12 -15.93
N LEU A 22 0.95 9.23 -15.11
CA LEU A 22 1.70 8.19 -14.43
C LEU A 22 1.70 6.88 -15.22
N ASN A 23 2.88 6.30 -15.35
CA ASN A 23 3.05 4.92 -15.81
C ASN A 23 2.96 3.96 -14.61
N CYS A 24 2.52 2.73 -14.86
CA CYS A 24 2.45 1.71 -13.83
C CYS A 24 2.92 0.34 -14.35
N HIS A 25 3.21 -0.56 -13.42
CA HIS A 25 3.24 -2.00 -13.67
C HIS A 25 2.08 -2.62 -12.91
N TYR A 26 1.23 -3.41 -13.57
CA TYR A 26 0.03 -4.01 -12.97
C TYR A 26 -0.08 -5.49 -13.31
N ALA A 27 -0.70 -6.28 -12.45
CA ALA A 27 -0.99 -7.69 -12.76
C ALA A 27 -2.04 -7.74 -13.88
N GLN A 28 -1.71 -8.28 -15.05
CA GLN A 28 -2.62 -8.35 -16.19
C GLN A 28 -3.30 -9.72 -16.28
N LYS A 29 -4.63 -9.74 -16.39
CA LYS A 29 -5.42 -10.98 -16.35
C LYS A 29 -5.19 -11.91 -17.55
N ASP A 30 -4.97 -11.35 -18.73
CA ASP A 30 -4.77 -12.12 -19.96
C ASP A 30 -3.33 -12.69 -20.05
N GLU A 31 -2.43 -12.23 -19.18
CA GLU A 31 -1.04 -12.70 -19.04
C GLU A 31 -0.85 -13.57 -17.78
N GLY A 32 -1.94 -14.18 -17.27
CA GLY A 32 -1.90 -15.05 -16.10
C GLY A 32 -1.49 -14.34 -14.81
N GLY A 33 -1.76 -13.04 -14.68
CA GLY A 33 -1.44 -12.25 -13.50
C GLY A 33 0.00 -11.71 -13.48
N MET A 34 0.76 -11.85 -14.57
CA MET A 34 2.10 -11.27 -14.69
C MET A 34 2.06 -9.75 -14.67
N MET A 35 3.12 -9.14 -14.13
CA MET A 35 3.25 -7.69 -13.99
C MET A 35 3.63 -7.05 -15.32
N GLU A 36 2.69 -6.35 -15.94
CA GLU A 36 2.85 -5.72 -17.25
C GLU A 36 2.90 -4.20 -17.16
N PRO A 37 3.71 -3.51 -17.99
CA PRO A 37 3.74 -2.06 -18.01
C PRO A 37 2.48 -1.48 -18.68
N ALA A 38 2.00 -0.36 -18.16
CA ALA A 38 1.00 0.48 -18.82
C ALA A 38 1.42 1.94 -18.80
N GLU A 39 1.53 2.54 -19.98
CA GLU A 39 1.69 3.98 -20.14
C GLU A 39 0.38 4.72 -19.89
N HIS A 40 0.46 5.93 -19.34
CA HIS A 40 -0.71 6.78 -19.05
C HIS A 40 -1.76 6.06 -18.17
N CYS A 41 -1.28 5.28 -17.21
CA CYS A 41 -2.05 4.37 -16.38
C CYS A 41 -2.91 5.07 -15.33
N ALA A 42 -2.36 6.08 -14.68
CA ALA A 42 -3.03 6.79 -13.60
C ALA A 42 -2.65 8.28 -13.61
N ARG A 43 -3.31 9.04 -12.75
CA ARG A 43 -2.94 10.42 -12.38
C ARG A 43 -3.12 10.60 -10.89
N LEU A 44 -2.42 11.58 -10.32
CA LEU A 44 -2.75 12.07 -8.99
C LEU A 44 -3.87 13.11 -9.10
N ALA A 45 -4.89 12.96 -8.25
CA ALA A 45 -5.85 14.01 -7.96
C ALA A 45 -5.71 14.32 -6.47
N GLU A 46 -5.09 15.46 -6.16
CA GLU A 46 -4.61 15.75 -4.80
C GLU A 46 -3.67 14.61 -4.35
N ASP A 47 -4.00 13.88 -3.29
CA ASP A 47 -3.22 12.75 -2.77
C ASP A 47 -3.84 11.37 -3.10
N THR A 48 -4.80 11.32 -4.03
CA THR A 48 -5.47 10.07 -4.43
C THR A 48 -5.12 9.71 -5.87
N LEU A 49 -4.82 8.43 -6.10
CA LEU A 49 -4.66 7.90 -7.44
C LEU A 49 -6.01 7.73 -8.14
N VAL A 50 -6.10 8.23 -9.36
CA VAL A 50 -7.21 7.96 -10.26
C VAL A 50 -6.66 7.15 -11.43
N PHE A 51 -7.08 5.89 -11.53
CA PHE A 51 -6.66 4.99 -12.61
C PHE A 51 -7.48 5.22 -13.87
N ARG A 52 -6.82 5.04 -15.02
CA ARG A 52 -7.50 5.03 -16.31
C ARG A 52 -8.44 3.81 -16.36
N PRO A 53 -9.74 3.99 -16.66
CA PRO A 53 -10.72 2.90 -16.62
C PRO A 53 -10.36 1.68 -17.49
N GLU A 54 -9.65 1.91 -18.60
CA GLU A 54 -9.19 0.84 -19.49
C GLU A 54 -8.17 -0.06 -18.81
N VAL A 55 -7.25 0.49 -18.01
CA VAL A 55 -6.26 -0.31 -17.27
C VAL A 55 -6.95 -1.10 -16.15
N LEU A 56 -7.88 -0.49 -15.40
CA LEU A 56 -8.64 -1.19 -14.35
C LEU A 56 -9.38 -2.43 -14.89
N ARG A 57 -9.85 -2.40 -16.14
CA ARG A 57 -10.56 -3.55 -16.76
C ARG A 57 -9.63 -4.69 -17.18
N LEU A 58 -8.33 -4.41 -17.32
CA LEU A 58 -7.30 -5.39 -17.71
C LEU A 58 -6.59 -6.02 -16.51
N MET A 59 -6.70 -5.39 -15.34
CA MET A 59 -6.13 -5.91 -14.10
C MET A 59 -6.68 -7.30 -13.75
N ASP A 60 -5.78 -8.16 -13.25
CA ASP A 60 -6.12 -9.43 -12.63
C ASP A 60 -6.47 -9.20 -11.16
N TYR A 61 -7.71 -9.50 -10.77
CA TYR A 61 -8.19 -9.33 -9.41
C TYR A 61 -8.27 -10.70 -8.73
N ASN A 62 -7.68 -10.80 -7.54
CA ASN A 62 -7.72 -12.01 -6.73
C ASN A 62 -9.13 -12.26 -6.14
N ALA A 63 -9.27 -13.32 -5.33
CA ALA A 63 -10.54 -13.68 -4.70
C ALA A 63 -11.15 -12.61 -3.77
N ASP A 64 -10.33 -11.70 -3.24
CA ASP A 64 -10.78 -10.56 -2.43
C ASP A 64 -11.17 -9.33 -3.27
N GLY A 65 -11.07 -9.43 -4.60
CA GLY A 65 -11.34 -8.33 -5.52
C GLY A 65 -10.22 -7.28 -5.54
N LEU A 66 -8.98 -7.70 -5.31
CA LEU A 66 -7.81 -6.82 -5.26
C LEU A 66 -6.79 -7.18 -6.33
N SER A 67 -6.21 -6.15 -6.95
CA SER A 67 -5.09 -6.27 -7.89
C SER A 67 -3.91 -5.44 -7.38
N PRO A 68 -2.68 -5.98 -7.43
CA PRO A 68 -1.48 -5.25 -7.08
C PRO A 68 -1.01 -4.38 -8.24
N VAL A 69 -0.54 -3.17 -7.94
CA VAL A 69 0.05 -2.26 -8.93
C VAL A 69 1.23 -1.51 -8.33
N PHE A 70 2.30 -1.39 -9.10
CA PHE A 70 3.40 -0.48 -8.80
C PHE A 70 3.22 0.80 -9.62
N VAL A 71 3.00 1.91 -8.93
CA VAL A 71 2.73 3.22 -9.53
C VAL A 71 3.22 4.31 -8.61
N ASN A 72 3.73 5.42 -9.16
CA ASN A 72 4.24 6.54 -8.38
C ASN A 72 5.29 6.13 -7.30
N ARG A 73 6.18 5.19 -7.65
CA ARG A 73 7.28 4.69 -6.80
C ARG A 73 6.84 3.91 -5.55
N SER A 74 5.59 3.46 -5.46
CA SER A 74 5.13 2.57 -4.39
C SER A 74 4.17 1.49 -4.90
N TRP A 75 4.12 0.40 -4.14
CA TRP A 75 3.10 -0.63 -4.32
C TRP A 75 1.76 -0.16 -3.78
N HIS A 76 0.71 -0.58 -4.45
CA HIS A 76 -0.67 -0.35 -4.05
C HIS A 76 -1.49 -1.61 -4.27
N TRP A 77 -2.50 -1.80 -3.41
CA TRP A 77 -3.65 -2.64 -3.74
C TRP A 77 -4.74 -1.77 -4.37
N VAL A 78 -5.42 -2.30 -5.38
CA VAL A 78 -6.46 -1.60 -6.16
C VAL A 78 -7.70 -2.47 -6.29
N ARG A 79 -8.88 -1.87 -6.15
CA ARG A 79 -10.19 -2.49 -6.39
C ARG A 79 -10.72 -2.15 -7.80
N PRO A 80 -11.67 -2.93 -8.35
CA PRO A 80 -12.26 -2.66 -9.66
C PRO A 80 -12.94 -1.28 -9.79
N ASP A 81 -13.39 -0.70 -8.68
CA ASP A 81 -13.96 0.66 -8.63
C ASP A 81 -12.90 1.77 -8.63
N GLY A 82 -11.61 1.41 -8.70
CA GLY A 82 -10.48 2.31 -8.73
C GLY A 82 -10.01 2.77 -7.35
N LYS A 83 -10.67 2.37 -6.25
CA LYS A 83 -10.16 2.64 -4.91
C LYS A 83 -8.82 1.93 -4.73
N SER A 84 -7.83 2.65 -4.20
CA SER A 84 -6.49 2.11 -3.97
C SER A 84 -5.92 2.55 -2.63
N ALA A 85 -5.00 1.75 -2.08
CA ALA A 85 -4.20 2.13 -0.91
C ALA A 85 -2.72 1.86 -1.20
N ALA A 86 -1.86 2.84 -0.91
CA ALA A 86 -0.41 2.64 -0.91
C ALA A 86 -0.05 1.71 0.25
N VAL A 87 0.80 0.72 -0.02
CA VAL A 87 1.23 -0.27 0.98
C VAL A 87 2.74 -0.40 1.02
N LEU A 88 3.23 -1.05 2.07
CA LEU A 88 4.64 -1.41 2.15
C LEU A 88 5.03 -2.35 1.01
N THR A 89 6.32 -2.32 0.67
CA THR A 89 6.90 -3.36 -0.18
C THR A 89 7.29 -4.55 0.69
N TYR A 90 6.81 -5.74 0.33
CA TYR A 90 7.22 -7.01 0.93
C TYR A 90 7.59 -7.99 -0.18
N ASP A 91 8.78 -8.60 -0.08
CA ASP A 91 9.33 -9.51 -1.10
C ASP A 91 9.21 -9.00 -2.55
N ASN A 92 9.62 -7.74 -2.76
CA ASN A 92 9.50 -7.01 -4.03
C ASN A 92 8.08 -6.75 -4.54
N PHE A 93 7.05 -7.01 -3.72
CA PHE A 93 5.63 -6.88 -4.06
C PHE A 93 4.84 -6.02 -3.07
N ALA A 94 3.53 -5.87 -3.28
CA ALA A 94 2.63 -5.26 -2.32
C ALA A 94 2.54 -6.09 -1.02
N ASP A 95 2.57 -5.45 0.15
CA ASP A 95 2.44 -6.12 1.46
C ASP A 95 1.16 -6.98 1.51
N ASP A 96 1.34 -8.25 1.83
CA ASP A 96 0.25 -9.23 1.91
C ASP A 96 -0.77 -8.86 3.01
N PHE A 97 -1.95 -9.47 2.91
CA PHE A 97 -2.95 -9.40 3.97
C PHE A 97 -2.66 -10.47 5.03
N GLU A 98 -2.41 -10.05 6.26
CA GLU A 98 -2.27 -10.93 7.41
C GLU A 98 -3.26 -10.52 8.51
N ALA A 99 -3.96 -11.50 9.09
CA ALA A 99 -5.09 -11.25 9.98
C ALA A 99 -6.12 -10.25 9.37
N GLY A 100 -6.33 -10.39 8.06
CA GLY A 100 -7.26 -9.57 7.25
C GLY A 100 -6.80 -8.14 6.97
N LEU A 101 -5.54 -7.78 7.30
CA LEU A 101 -5.03 -6.42 7.15
C LEU A 101 -3.71 -6.36 6.37
N THR A 102 -3.54 -5.32 5.55
CA THR A 102 -2.25 -4.91 4.97
C THR A 102 -1.79 -3.59 5.59
N ARG A 103 -0.51 -3.23 5.47
CA ARG A 103 0.06 -2.01 6.07
C ARG A 103 0.53 -1.05 5.01
N GLY A 104 0.36 0.24 5.28
CA GLY A 104 0.82 1.28 4.38
C GLY A 104 1.03 2.62 5.06
N PRO A 105 1.74 3.54 4.39
CA PRO A 105 1.90 4.90 4.89
C PRO A 105 0.56 5.63 4.97
N TRP A 106 0.46 6.59 5.88
CA TRP A 106 -0.56 7.63 5.88
C TRP A 106 0.07 8.96 6.30
N SER A 107 -0.68 10.06 6.20
CA SER A 107 -0.17 11.41 6.46
C SER A 107 0.42 11.64 7.85
N GLY A 108 0.13 10.78 8.83
CA GLY A 108 0.62 10.88 10.20
C GLY A 108 1.42 9.66 10.69
N GLY A 109 1.98 8.86 9.79
CA GLY A 109 2.78 7.67 10.14
C GLY A 109 2.38 6.45 9.32
N MET A 110 2.06 5.35 9.99
CA MET A 110 1.63 4.09 9.38
C MET A 110 0.19 3.72 9.72
N ALA A 111 -0.47 3.00 8.82
CA ALA A 111 -1.85 2.57 8.96
C ALA A 111 -2.06 1.13 8.49
N TYR A 112 -3.12 0.51 8.99
CA TYR A 112 -3.63 -0.78 8.56
C TYR A 112 -4.90 -0.61 7.74
N TYR A 113 -5.01 -1.38 6.67
CA TYR A 113 -6.14 -1.36 5.74
C TYR A 113 -6.78 -2.74 5.64
N ASP A 114 -8.12 -2.78 5.60
CA ASP A 114 -8.86 -4.02 5.32
C ASP A 114 -8.86 -4.36 3.82
N THR A 115 -9.42 -5.52 3.45
CA THR A 115 -9.50 -5.95 2.04
C THR A 115 -10.44 -5.08 1.19
N GLN A 116 -11.26 -4.23 1.82
CA GLN A 116 -12.03 -3.20 1.12
C GLN A 116 -11.25 -1.88 1.00
N LEU A 117 -9.96 -1.89 1.37
CA LEU A 117 -9.04 -0.76 1.38
C LEU A 117 -9.53 0.40 2.26
N ASN A 118 -10.31 0.10 3.30
CA ASN A 118 -10.62 1.08 4.34
C ASN A 118 -9.48 1.11 5.35
N ARG A 119 -9.06 2.31 5.75
CA ARG A 119 -8.14 2.48 6.87
C ARG A 119 -8.86 2.13 8.16
N VAL A 120 -8.52 1.00 8.78
CA VAL A 120 -9.16 0.52 10.01
C VAL A 120 -8.41 0.92 11.27
N LEU A 121 -7.09 1.14 11.17
CA LEU A 121 -6.26 1.59 12.28
C LEU A 121 -5.17 2.53 11.73
N ALA A 122 -5.02 3.70 12.33
CA ALA A 122 -3.95 4.64 12.05
C ALA A 122 -3.05 4.74 13.27
N THR A 123 -1.74 4.82 13.05
CA THR A 123 -0.74 4.89 14.12
C THR A 123 0.20 6.07 13.89
N PRO A 124 0.76 6.67 14.96
CA PRO A 124 1.72 7.77 14.84
C PRO A 124 3.14 7.29 14.51
N TYR A 125 3.37 5.97 14.48
CA TYR A 125 4.69 5.37 14.36
C TYR A 125 5.22 5.43 12.92
N GLU A 126 6.53 5.61 12.76
CA GLU A 126 7.19 5.59 11.45
C GLU A 126 7.23 4.19 10.83
N TRP A 127 7.15 3.15 11.66
CA TRP A 127 7.06 1.77 11.18
C TRP A 127 6.19 0.90 12.07
N VAL A 128 5.46 -0.03 11.44
CA VAL A 128 4.62 -1.01 12.11
C VAL A 128 4.79 -2.39 11.48
N ASP A 129 4.76 -3.41 12.31
CA ASP A 129 4.78 -4.81 11.88
C ASP A 129 3.37 -5.32 11.58
N ARG A 130 3.27 -6.48 10.95
CA ARG A 130 2.02 -7.23 10.81
C ARG A 130 1.47 -7.66 12.17
N PHE A 131 0.16 -7.80 12.25
CA PHE A 131 -0.48 -8.39 13.42
C PHE A 131 -0.29 -9.91 13.41
N SER A 132 0.28 -10.45 14.47
CA SER A 132 0.36 -11.88 14.75
C SER A 132 0.11 -12.11 16.24
N GLY A 133 -0.66 -13.15 16.58
CA GLY A 133 -1.10 -13.40 17.96
C GLY A 133 -1.79 -12.19 18.62
N GLY A 134 -2.48 -11.37 17.84
CA GLY A 134 -3.15 -10.15 18.31
C GLY A 134 -2.25 -8.93 18.54
N LEU A 135 -0.93 -9.05 18.34
CA LEU A 135 0.05 -8.00 18.58
C LEU A 135 0.80 -7.60 17.30
N ALA A 136 1.10 -6.32 17.16
CA ALA A 136 2.01 -5.80 16.15
C ALA A 136 3.14 -5.01 16.82
N VAL A 137 4.37 -5.24 16.39
CA VAL A 137 5.52 -4.44 16.81
C VAL A 137 5.42 -3.07 16.16
N VAL A 138 5.76 -2.02 16.88
CA VAL A 138 5.80 -0.65 16.38
C VAL A 138 7.14 -0.03 16.72
N CYS A 139 7.51 0.98 15.95
CA CYS A 139 8.76 1.66 16.15
C CYS A 139 8.62 3.18 15.97
N GLU A 140 9.17 3.91 16.94
CA GLU A 140 9.32 5.36 16.92
C GLU A 140 10.78 5.73 16.66
N GLY A 141 11.04 6.57 15.65
CA GLY A 141 12.37 7.11 15.36
C GLY A 141 13.38 6.11 14.75
N CYS A 142 12.96 4.91 14.33
CA CYS A 142 13.84 4.03 13.56
C CYS A 142 14.03 4.50 12.12
N ARG A 143 15.04 3.91 11.49
CA ARG A 143 15.41 4.17 10.10
C ARG A 143 15.51 2.85 9.35
N LYS A 144 15.12 2.90 8.08
CA LYS A 144 15.35 1.81 7.14
C LYS A 144 16.85 1.71 6.86
N MET A 145 17.43 0.58 7.19
CA MET A 145 18.81 0.21 6.90
C MET A 145 18.82 -0.85 5.80
N LEU A 146 19.82 -0.79 4.92
CA LEU A 146 20.07 -1.85 3.94
C LEU A 146 21.04 -2.87 4.53
N THR A 147 20.88 -4.13 4.16
CA THR A 147 21.91 -5.15 4.39
C THR A 147 23.17 -4.82 3.57
N PRO A 148 24.35 -5.34 3.95
CA PRO A 148 25.60 -5.04 3.24
C PRO A 148 25.61 -5.44 1.76
N ASP A 149 24.83 -6.46 1.38
CA ASP A 149 24.60 -6.86 -0.01
C ASP A 149 23.67 -5.91 -0.79
N GLY A 150 22.95 -5.02 -0.10
CA GLY A 150 21.97 -4.10 -0.67
C GLY A 150 20.65 -4.76 -1.09
N GLU A 151 20.48 -6.06 -0.87
CA GLU A 151 19.32 -6.83 -1.35
C GLU A 151 18.15 -6.76 -0.38
N HIS A 152 18.42 -6.64 0.92
CA HIS A 152 17.41 -6.58 1.95
C HIS A 152 17.45 -5.27 2.72
N SER A 153 16.36 -5.01 3.44
CA SER A 153 16.27 -3.87 4.33
C SER A 153 15.58 -4.24 5.63
N PHE A 154 15.98 -3.60 6.72
CA PHE A 154 15.40 -3.78 8.04
C PHE A 154 15.33 -2.43 8.75
N MET A 155 14.45 -2.32 9.75
CA MET A 155 14.38 -1.12 10.58
C MET A 155 15.37 -1.23 11.75
N SER A 156 16.08 -0.14 12.05
CA SER A 156 17.07 -0.07 13.13
C SER A 156 17.06 1.29 13.82
N GLY A 157 17.58 1.33 15.05
CA GLY A 157 17.52 2.51 15.92
C GLY A 157 16.12 2.72 16.50
N GLY A 158 15.89 3.90 17.07
CA GLY A 158 14.61 4.28 17.66
C GLY A 158 14.26 3.52 18.93
N GLU A 159 12.98 3.64 19.30
CA GLU A 159 12.37 2.88 20.39
C GLU A 159 11.27 1.99 19.85
N TRP A 160 11.14 0.81 20.43
CA TRP A 160 10.29 -0.26 19.94
C TRP A 160 9.26 -0.63 20.99
N GLY A 161 8.01 -0.86 20.58
CA GLY A 161 6.93 -1.31 21.44
C GLY A 161 6.01 -2.29 20.72
N ALA A 162 4.91 -2.66 21.35
CA ALA A 162 3.88 -3.47 20.69
C ALA A 162 2.49 -2.94 20.98
N ILE A 163 1.66 -2.90 19.94
CA ILE A 163 0.25 -2.53 20.01
C ILE A 163 -0.65 -3.74 19.86
N ASP A 164 -1.84 -3.68 20.46
CA ASP A 164 -2.93 -4.61 20.18
C ASP A 164 -3.73 -4.21 18.92
N ARG A 165 -4.74 -5.01 18.57
CA ARG A 165 -5.62 -4.79 17.40
C ARG A 165 -6.45 -3.50 17.48
N GLN A 166 -6.55 -2.87 18.65
CA GLN A 166 -7.21 -1.58 18.85
C GLN A 166 -6.22 -0.41 18.76
N GLY A 167 -4.92 -0.69 18.61
CA GLY A 167 -3.86 0.32 18.60
C GLY A 167 -3.37 0.70 19.99
N THR A 168 -3.77 -0.01 21.04
CA THR A 168 -3.30 0.25 22.41
C THR A 168 -1.87 -0.24 22.55
N LEU A 169 -0.96 0.62 23.02
CA LEU A 169 0.41 0.23 23.35
C LEU A 169 0.40 -0.68 24.59
N VAL A 170 0.52 -1.99 24.37
CA VAL A 170 0.50 -3.02 25.43
C VAL A 170 1.90 -3.37 25.94
N LEU A 171 2.93 -3.21 25.09
CA LEU A 171 4.33 -3.23 25.51
C LEU A 171 4.94 -1.85 25.24
N PRO A 172 5.47 -1.16 26.26
CA PRO A 172 5.95 0.20 26.13
C PRO A 172 7.16 0.29 25.20
N LEU A 173 7.33 1.47 24.61
CA LEU A 173 8.49 1.79 23.80
C LEU A 173 9.79 1.66 24.63
N ARG A 174 10.80 1.00 24.07
CA ARG A 174 12.14 0.90 24.63
C ARG A 174 13.21 0.70 23.55
N PRO A 175 14.47 1.13 23.77
CA PRO A 175 15.53 1.05 22.76
C PRO A 175 16.04 -0.37 22.50
N ASP A 176 15.88 -1.29 23.46
CA ASP A 176 16.28 -2.69 23.28
C ASP A 176 15.22 -3.47 22.48
N ALA A 177 15.33 -3.37 21.16
CA ALA A 177 14.48 -4.07 20.20
C ALA A 177 14.53 -5.60 20.41
N ALA A 178 15.72 -6.16 20.65
CA ALA A 178 15.88 -7.61 20.79
C ALA A 178 15.14 -8.14 22.02
N SER A 179 15.21 -7.42 23.14
CA SER A 179 14.44 -7.75 24.34
C SER A 179 12.94 -7.61 24.10
N LEU A 180 12.49 -6.53 23.46
CA LEU A 180 11.07 -6.36 23.11
C LEU A 180 10.55 -7.51 22.25
N LEU A 181 11.25 -7.86 21.18
CA LEU A 181 10.81 -8.91 20.25
C LEU A 181 10.65 -10.25 20.97
N ARG A 182 11.56 -10.61 21.88
CA ARG A 182 11.40 -11.83 22.70
C ARG A 182 10.15 -11.79 23.58
N GLU A 183 9.83 -10.64 24.15
CA GLU A 183 8.65 -10.45 25.01
C GLU A 183 7.35 -10.50 24.18
N VAL A 184 7.35 -9.92 22.97
CA VAL A 184 6.24 -10.03 22.01
C VAL A 184 5.99 -11.48 21.64
N GLU A 185 7.02 -12.24 21.28
CA GLU A 185 6.87 -13.66 20.93
C GLU A 185 6.35 -14.49 22.12
N ALA A 186 6.83 -14.23 23.34
CA ALA A 186 6.30 -14.88 24.54
C ALA A 186 4.82 -14.53 24.78
N ALA A 187 4.42 -13.27 24.59
CA ALA A 187 3.04 -12.82 24.74
C ALA A 187 2.12 -13.45 23.68
N ARG A 188 2.57 -13.53 22.42
CA ARG A 188 1.86 -14.19 21.31
C ARG A 188 1.63 -15.68 21.61
N ALA A 189 2.63 -16.37 22.14
CA ALA A 189 2.54 -17.78 22.50
C ALA A 189 1.61 -18.04 23.70
N ALA A 190 1.44 -17.06 24.59
CA ALA A 190 0.56 -17.17 25.75
C ALA A 190 -0.91 -16.79 25.45
N ALA A 191 -1.18 -16.15 24.31
CA ALA A 191 -2.53 -15.79 23.91
C ALA A 191 -3.34 -17.05 23.58
N PRO A 192 -4.57 -17.20 24.10
CA PRO A 192 -5.43 -18.31 23.70
C PRO A 192 -5.65 -18.26 22.20
N SER A 193 -5.55 -19.40 21.52
CA SER A 193 -5.78 -19.48 20.07
C SER A 193 -7.23 -19.13 19.76
N THR A 194 -7.52 -17.87 19.50
CA THR A 194 -8.82 -17.47 18.95
C THR A 194 -8.79 -17.80 17.47
N ALA A 195 -9.10 -19.06 17.16
CA ALA A 195 -9.59 -19.44 15.84
C ALA A 195 -10.94 -18.73 15.63
N GLY A 196 -11.00 -17.87 14.63
CA GLY A 196 -12.21 -17.17 14.17
C GLY A 196 -12.08 -16.90 12.69
#